data_AF-A0A6C0KN35-F1
#
_entry.id   AF-A0A6C0KN35-F1
#
_cell.length_a   1.000
_cell.length_b   1.000
_cell.length_c   1.000
_cell.angle_alpha   90.00
_cell.angle_beta   90.00
_cell.angle_gamma   90.00
#
_symmetry.space_group_name_H-M   'P 1'
#
loop_
_entity.id
_entity.type
_entity.pdbx_description
1 polymer ?
#
loop_
_entity_poly.entity_id
_entity_poly.type
_entity_poly.pdbx_seq_one_letter_code
_entity_poly.pdbx_strand_id
1 'polypeptide(L)'
;MRNLLIAINNHNNIQYEIYLNKNNGTHISMYTILLVKANGDIQEKNVKTLDETAMYKLCNYKTDKAFKHLHTYSGKNKEETFSVYGKVEGRANSENKYDFPPPIDSSLFFGVMCIIKKKNDEFESTSVNEWNVLYEHLFGGFEDLDEEEERSEDSEIYSDEDYTKEGYLKDNFVVDDDELTEEEYVEETD
;
A
#
# COMPACT_ATOMS: atom_id res chain seq x y z
N MET A 1 -28.33 -19.87 25.61
CA MET A 1 -27.96 -18.50 25.98
C MET A 1 -28.10 -17.63 24.74
N ARG A 2 -28.88 -16.54 24.80
CA ARG A 2 -29.10 -15.67 23.64
C ARG A 2 -27.99 -14.61 23.62
N ASN A 3 -27.16 -14.64 22.58
CA ASN A 3 -26.22 -13.56 22.29
C ASN A 3 -27.04 -12.35 21.82
N LEU A 4 -26.75 -11.17 22.37
CA LEU A 4 -27.34 -9.92 21.91
C LEU A 4 -26.28 -9.19 21.09
N LEU A 5 -26.47 -9.11 19.77
CA LEU A 5 -25.73 -8.19 18.92
C LEU A 5 -26.40 -6.83 19.03
N ILE A 6 -25.65 -5.80 19.43
CA ILE A 6 -26.11 -4.41 19.28
C ILE A 6 -25.11 -3.74 18.35
N ALA A 7 -25.59 -3.30 17.19
CA ALA A 7 -24.81 -2.47 16.28
C ALA A 7 -24.83 -1.03 16.82
N ILE A 8 -23.65 -0.44 17.03
CA ILE A 8 -23.54 0.98 17.35
C ILE A 8 -23.16 1.68 16.04
N ASN A 9 -24.09 2.45 15.50
CA ASN A 9 -23.84 3.30 14.33
C ASN A 9 -23.24 4.62 14.81
N ASN A 10 -21.94 4.78 14.64
CA ASN A 10 -21.32 6.11 14.55
C ASN A 10 -20.90 6.31 13.10
N HIS A 11 -21.12 7.53 12.58
CA HIS A 11 -20.96 7.90 11.17
C HIS A 11 -19.94 7.02 10.41
N ASN A 12 -20.49 6.19 9.52
CA ASN A 12 -19.84 5.33 8.54
C ASN A 12 -18.94 4.18 9.02
N ASN A 13 -18.96 3.78 10.30
CA ASN A 13 -18.28 2.56 10.74
C ASN A 13 -19.16 1.73 11.69
N ILE A 14 -19.60 0.54 11.23
CA ILE A 14 -20.34 -0.41 12.06
C ILE A 14 -19.31 -1.23 12.85
N GLN A 15 -19.11 -0.86 14.11
CA GLN A 15 -18.38 -1.69 15.06
C GLN A 15 -19.36 -2.69 15.69
N TYR A 16 -19.04 -3.99 15.61
CA TYR A 16 -19.82 -5.04 16.26
C TYR A 16 -19.28 -5.30 17.67
N GLU A 17 -20.01 -4.91 18.70
CA GLU A 17 -19.68 -5.26 20.08
C GLU A 17 -20.48 -6.50 20.53
N ILE A 18 -19.77 -7.54 20.97
CA ILE A 18 -20.37 -8.75 21.56
C ILE A 18 -20.36 -8.59 23.08
N TYR A 19 -21.53 -8.38 23.68
CA TYR A 19 -21.68 -8.31 25.13
C TYR A 19 -21.97 -9.70 25.73
N LEU A 20 -20.97 -10.31 26.38
CA LEU A 20 -21.16 -11.53 27.18
C LEU A 20 -21.49 -11.18 28.63
N ASN A 21 -22.70 -11.50 29.07
CA ASN A 21 -23.18 -11.19 30.40
C ASN A 21 -22.73 -12.25 31.43
N LYS A 22 -21.66 -11.97 32.17
CA LYS A 22 -21.55 -12.00 33.66
C LYS A 22 -20.10 -12.22 34.14
N ASN A 23 -19.75 -11.39 35.13
CA ASN A 23 -18.62 -11.45 36.07
C ASN A 23 -17.28 -10.93 35.54
N ASN A 24 -17.01 -9.66 35.85
CA ASN A 24 -15.75 -8.93 35.66
C ASN A 24 -15.19 -8.99 34.22
N GLY A 25 -16.04 -8.70 33.24
CA GLY A 25 -15.68 -8.67 31.84
C GLY A 25 -14.63 -7.61 31.54
N THR A 26 -13.36 -8.00 31.59
CA THR A 26 -12.28 -7.27 30.92
C THR A 26 -12.68 -7.13 29.46
N HIS A 27 -12.97 -5.91 29.02
CA HIS A 27 -13.16 -5.59 27.61
C HIS A 27 -11.86 -5.92 26.89
N ILE A 28 -11.84 -7.03 26.14
CA ILE A 28 -10.68 -7.38 25.32
C ILE A 28 -10.88 -6.70 23.98
N SER A 29 -10.32 -5.51 23.81
CA SER A 29 -10.19 -4.91 22.48
C SER A 29 -9.35 -5.85 21.62
N MET A 30 -9.88 -6.26 20.47
CA MET A 30 -9.12 -7.01 19.47
C MET A 30 -8.72 -6.07 18.34
N TYR A 31 -7.47 -6.17 17.94
CA TYR A 31 -6.90 -5.44 16.81
C TYR A 31 -6.73 -6.39 15.63
N THR A 32 -7.01 -5.92 14.43
CA THR A 32 -6.64 -6.61 13.19
C THR A 32 -5.37 -6.00 12.65
N ILE A 33 -4.34 -6.83 12.45
CA ILE A 33 -3.07 -6.44 11.83
C ILE A 33 -2.88 -7.20 10.53
N LEU A 34 -1.94 -6.76 9.70
CA LEU A 34 -1.57 -7.50 8.49
C LEU A 34 -0.25 -8.22 8.70
N LEU A 35 -0.21 -9.48 8.29
CA LEU A 35 1.01 -10.27 8.15
C LEU A 35 1.34 -10.42 6.68
N VAL A 36 2.52 -9.96 6.29
CA VAL A 36 3.07 -10.17 4.96
C VAL A 36 3.91 -11.44 5.01
N LYS A 37 3.43 -12.51 4.36
CA LYS A 37 4.12 -13.80 4.32
C LYS A 37 5.31 -13.74 3.37
N ALA A 38 6.27 -14.64 3.56
CA ALA A 38 7.47 -14.70 2.73
C ALA A 38 7.17 -14.95 1.24
N ASN A 39 6.03 -15.56 0.91
CA ASN A 39 5.60 -15.77 -0.48
C ASN A 39 4.98 -14.52 -1.14
N GLY A 40 4.78 -13.43 -0.39
CA GLY A 40 4.15 -12.21 -0.87
C GLY A 40 2.69 -12.05 -0.43
N ASP A 41 2.05 -13.08 0.11
CA ASP A 41 0.63 -12.97 0.49
C ASP A 41 0.45 -12.13 1.74
N ILE A 42 -0.55 -11.24 1.72
CA ILE A 42 -0.99 -10.50 2.91
C ILE A 42 -2.14 -11.27 3.59
N GLN A 43 -2.03 -11.43 4.91
CA GLN A 43 -3.06 -12.07 5.73
C GLN A 43 -3.44 -11.20 6.92
N GLU A 44 -4.73 -11.02 7.15
CA GLU A 44 -5.25 -10.39 8.37
C GLU A 44 -5.11 -11.32 9.58
N LYS A 45 -4.68 -10.77 10.71
CA LYS A 45 -4.53 -11.49 11.97
C LYS A 45 -5.13 -10.68 13.12
N ASN A 46 -6.08 -11.29 13.81
CA ASN A 46 -6.65 -10.75 15.05
C ASN A 46 -5.68 -10.96 16.22
N VAL A 47 -5.42 -9.91 16.99
CA VAL A 47 -4.54 -9.90 18.16
C VAL A 47 -5.21 -9.15 19.31
N LYS A 48 -4.96 -9.59 20.55
CA LYS A 48 -5.59 -8.99 21.74
C LYS A 48 -4.83 -7.79 22.29
N THR A 49 -3.54 -7.74 22.03
CA THR A 49 -2.62 -6.75 22.61
C THR A 49 -1.56 -6.42 21.58
N LEU A 50 -1.26 -5.13 21.44
CA LEU A 50 -0.17 -4.62 20.63
C LEU A 50 0.84 -3.95 21.56
N ASP A 51 2.08 -4.38 21.45
CA ASP A 51 3.24 -3.86 22.18
C ASP A 51 4.42 -3.79 21.21
N GLU A 52 4.92 -2.59 20.95
CA GLU A 52 6.01 -2.33 19.99
C GLU A 52 7.25 -3.18 20.30
N THR A 53 7.51 -3.46 21.57
CA THR A 53 8.66 -4.27 22.00
C THR A 53 8.49 -5.76 21.69
N ALA A 54 7.27 -6.20 21.35
CA ALA A 54 6.91 -7.61 21.16
C ALA A 54 6.36 -7.92 19.76
N MET A 55 6.45 -7.01 18.79
CA MET A 55 5.95 -7.18 17.41
C MET A 55 6.50 -8.43 16.72
N TYR A 56 7.76 -8.78 16.98
CA TYR A 56 8.40 -9.98 16.43
C TYR A 56 7.63 -11.28 16.77
N LYS A 57 6.94 -11.33 17.91
CA LYS A 57 6.11 -12.48 18.31
C LYS A 57 4.86 -12.61 17.43
N LEU A 58 4.32 -11.48 16.94
CA LEU A 58 3.17 -11.47 16.04
C LEU A 58 3.52 -12.13 14.69
N CYS A 59 4.79 -12.00 14.26
CA CYS A 59 5.36 -12.68 13.11
C CYS A 59 5.89 -14.10 13.42
N ASN A 60 5.53 -14.68 14.57
CA ASN A 60 5.95 -16.02 15.03
C ASN A 60 7.47 -16.20 15.23
N TYR A 61 8.21 -15.12 15.49
CA TYR A 61 9.61 -15.22 15.86
C TYR A 61 9.80 -15.45 17.35
N LYS A 62 10.82 -16.24 17.70
CA LYS A 62 11.23 -16.49 19.10
C LYS A 62 12.08 -15.36 19.68
N THR A 63 12.75 -14.61 18.81
CA THR A 63 13.68 -13.53 19.16
C THR A 63 13.44 -12.34 18.25
N ASP A 64 13.72 -11.16 18.77
CA ASP A 64 13.77 -9.88 18.06
C ASP A 64 15.05 -9.69 17.21
N LYS A 65 15.98 -10.64 17.22
CA LYS A 65 17.21 -10.56 16.43
C LYS A 65 16.93 -10.22 14.97
N ALA A 66 17.55 -9.12 14.51
CA ALA A 66 17.41 -8.52 13.19
C ALA A 66 15.98 -8.10 12.80
N PHE A 67 15.03 -8.12 13.75
CA PHE A 67 13.67 -7.62 13.58
C PHE A 67 13.64 -6.15 13.98
N LYS A 68 13.17 -5.28 13.09
CA LYS A 68 13.19 -3.83 13.28
C LYS A 68 11.90 -3.21 12.77
N HIS A 69 11.63 -2.00 13.25
CA HIS A 69 10.80 -1.04 12.52
C HIS A 69 11.55 -0.63 11.25
N LEU A 70 10.89 -0.73 10.11
CA LEU A 70 11.49 -0.49 8.80
C LEU A 70 11.11 0.87 8.26
N HIS A 71 9.81 1.14 8.22
CA HIS A 71 9.27 2.40 7.73
C HIS A 71 7.85 2.64 8.27
N THR A 72 7.42 3.90 8.25
CA THR A 72 6.05 4.32 8.56
C THR A 72 5.51 5.14 7.41
N TYR A 73 4.46 4.64 6.76
CA TYR A 73 3.74 5.37 5.72
C TYR A 73 2.65 6.22 6.35
N SER A 74 2.43 7.42 5.80
CA SER A 74 1.25 8.22 6.10
C SER A 74 0.04 7.65 5.36
N GLY A 75 -1.07 7.50 6.05
CA GLY A 75 -2.35 7.13 5.43
C GLY A 75 -2.97 8.28 4.65
N LYS A 76 -4.18 8.05 4.10
CA LYS A 76 -4.96 9.09 3.41
C LYS A 76 -5.26 10.28 4.35
N ASN A 77 -5.54 9.98 5.62
CA ASN A 77 -5.68 10.98 6.66
C ASN A 77 -4.32 11.24 7.32
N LYS A 78 -4.00 12.52 7.60
CA LYS A 78 -2.73 12.92 8.25
C LYS A 78 -2.51 12.29 9.63
N GLU A 79 -3.60 11.90 10.31
CA GLU A 79 -3.57 11.28 11.64
C GLU A 79 -3.32 9.77 11.58
N GLU A 80 -3.45 9.16 10.40
CA GLU A 80 -3.34 7.71 10.20
C GLU A 80 -1.95 7.35 9.68
N THR A 81 -1.36 6.31 10.25
CA THR A 81 -0.04 5.83 9.85
C THR A 81 0.02 4.32 9.81
N PHE A 82 0.84 3.78 8.91
CA PHE A 82 1.02 2.35 8.69
C PHE A 82 2.50 2.01 8.87
N SER A 83 2.82 1.37 9.99
CA SER A 83 4.19 1.00 10.35
C SER A 83 4.50 -0.43 9.93
N VAL A 84 5.56 -0.60 9.15
CA VAL A 84 6.07 -1.92 8.72
C VAL A 84 7.20 -2.37 9.64
N TYR A 85 7.08 -3.59 10.14
CA TYR A 85 8.11 -4.24 10.95
C TYR A 85 8.49 -5.59 10.33
N GLY A 86 9.77 -5.89 10.30
CA GLY A 86 10.26 -7.10 9.65
C GLY A 86 11.72 -7.38 9.93
N LYS A 87 12.21 -8.48 9.35
CA LYS A 87 13.63 -8.84 9.42
C LYS A 87 14.40 -8.32 8.23
N VAL A 88 15.55 -7.72 8.51
CA VAL A 88 16.53 -7.27 7.51
C VAL A 88 17.62 -8.31 7.23
N GLU A 89 17.65 -9.41 8.00
CA GLU A 89 18.58 -10.52 7.81
C GLU A 89 17.83 -11.86 7.89
N GLY A 90 18.23 -12.82 7.05
CA GLY A 90 17.66 -14.16 7.03
C GLY A 90 18.55 -15.17 6.34
N ARG A 91 18.03 -16.38 6.17
CA ARG A 91 18.71 -17.45 5.43
C ARG A 91 18.40 -17.32 3.94
N ALA A 92 19.27 -17.84 3.09
CA ALA A 92 18.96 -17.98 1.66
C ALA A 92 17.63 -18.76 1.48
N ASN A 93 16.81 -18.34 0.51
CA ASN A 93 15.47 -18.87 0.23
C ASN A 93 14.42 -18.55 1.31
N SER A 94 14.68 -17.58 2.17
CA SER A 94 13.70 -17.05 3.14
C SER A 94 13.40 -15.58 2.91
N GLU A 95 13.80 -15.04 1.76
CA GLU A 95 13.48 -13.69 1.31
C GLU A 95 11.96 -13.53 1.25
N ASN A 96 11.49 -12.36 1.68
CA ASN A 96 10.10 -11.97 1.49
C ASN A 96 9.93 -11.45 0.06
N LYS A 97 8.94 -11.99 -0.66
CA LYS A 97 8.66 -11.67 -2.06
C LYS A 97 7.67 -10.52 -2.26
N TYR A 98 7.17 -9.93 -1.18
CA TYR A 98 6.28 -8.79 -1.26
C TYR A 98 7.06 -7.56 -1.71
N ASP A 99 6.51 -6.87 -2.71
CA ASP A 99 7.05 -5.60 -3.19
C ASP A 99 6.47 -4.48 -2.33
N PHE A 100 7.29 -3.85 -1.49
CA PHE A 100 6.81 -2.76 -0.64
C PHE A 100 6.87 -1.44 -1.40
N PRO A 101 5.97 -0.48 -1.11
CA PRO A 101 6.04 0.84 -1.72
C PRO A 101 7.33 1.60 -1.33
N PRO A 102 7.75 2.58 -2.15
CA PRO A 102 8.86 3.47 -1.81
C PRO A 102 8.67 4.10 -0.43
N PRO A 103 9.71 4.21 0.42
CA PRO A 103 11.14 4.18 0.08
C PRO A 103 11.85 2.84 0.35
N ILE A 104 11.12 1.79 0.72
CA ILE A 104 11.71 0.49 1.09
C ILE A 104 11.57 -0.58 0.00
N ASP A 105 11.11 -0.20 -1.19
CA ASP A 105 10.97 -1.00 -2.40
C ASP A 105 12.29 -1.68 -2.82
N SER A 106 13.42 -0.98 -2.66
CA SER A 106 14.75 -1.50 -3.00
C SER A 106 15.38 -2.38 -1.92
N SER A 107 14.74 -2.51 -0.76
CA SER A 107 15.31 -3.22 0.40
C SER A 107 14.96 -4.71 0.39
N LEU A 108 15.94 -5.55 0.72
CA LEU A 108 15.73 -7.00 0.86
C LEU A 108 15.29 -7.36 2.28
N PHE A 109 14.12 -7.99 2.40
CA PHE A 109 13.56 -8.44 3.67
C PHE A 109 13.41 -9.95 3.73
N PHE A 110 13.24 -10.50 4.94
CA PHE A 110 13.17 -11.94 5.17
C PHE A 110 11.99 -12.36 6.04
N GLY A 111 11.42 -13.51 5.69
CA GLY A 111 10.39 -14.20 6.46
C GLY A 111 9.06 -13.43 6.53
N VAL A 112 8.29 -13.69 7.58
CA VAL A 112 7.02 -13.00 7.83
C VAL A 112 7.29 -11.61 8.42
N MET A 113 6.57 -10.62 7.91
CA MET A 113 6.61 -9.23 8.35
C MET A 113 5.20 -8.83 8.84
N CYS A 114 5.09 -7.71 9.56
CA CYS A 114 3.78 -7.21 9.98
C CYS A 114 3.63 -5.72 9.70
N ILE A 115 2.40 -5.34 9.37
CA ILE A 115 1.95 -3.96 9.18
C ILE A 115 0.95 -3.64 10.28
N ILE A 116 1.20 -2.53 10.98
CA ILE A 116 0.40 -2.06 12.10
C ILE A 116 -0.10 -0.67 11.78
N LYS A 117 -1.41 -0.46 11.92
CA LYS A 117 -2.01 0.87 11.77
C LYS A 117 -2.04 1.58 13.12
N LYS A 118 -1.77 2.88 13.10
CA LYS A 118 -2.08 3.80 14.19
C LYS A 118 -2.92 4.96 13.68
N LYS A 119 -3.75 5.50 14.57
CA LYS A 119 -4.47 6.75 14.37
C LYS A 119 -4.30 7.61 15.61
N ASN A 120 -3.83 8.85 15.44
CA ASN A 120 -3.51 9.74 16.58
C ASN A 120 -2.58 9.07 17.60
N ASP A 121 -1.54 8.39 17.11
CA ASP A 121 -0.56 7.60 17.89
C ASP A 121 -1.12 6.39 18.66
N GLU A 122 -2.42 6.12 18.59
CA GLU A 122 -3.06 4.94 19.18
C GLU A 122 -3.19 3.81 18.17
N PHE A 123 -3.04 2.56 18.62
CA PHE A 123 -3.21 1.40 17.76
C PHE A 123 -4.64 1.27 17.24
N GLU A 124 -4.79 1.01 15.95
CA GLU A 124 -6.08 0.80 15.29
C GLU A 124 -6.04 -0.49 14.46
N SER A 125 -7.20 -1.11 14.28
CA SER A 125 -7.36 -2.23 13.36
C SER A 125 -7.22 -1.76 11.92
N THR A 126 -6.66 -2.61 11.07
CA THR A 126 -6.59 -2.38 9.63
C THR A 126 -7.03 -3.63 8.85
N SER A 127 -7.29 -3.46 7.56
CA SER A 127 -7.68 -4.51 6.63
C SER A 127 -6.79 -4.53 5.40
N VAL A 128 -6.78 -5.65 4.67
CA VAL A 128 -6.04 -5.76 3.40
C VAL A 128 -6.51 -4.72 2.39
N ASN A 129 -7.83 -4.47 2.32
CA ASN A 129 -8.38 -3.48 1.39
C ASN A 129 -7.86 -2.08 1.68
N GLU A 130 -7.84 -1.68 2.95
CA GLU A 130 -7.33 -0.37 3.37
C GLU A 130 -5.85 -0.20 3.04
N TRP A 131 -5.03 -1.24 3.29
CA TRP A 131 -3.63 -1.22 2.90
C TRP A 131 -3.45 -1.17 1.38
N ASN A 132 -4.26 -1.88 0.60
CA ASN A 132 -4.16 -1.86 -0.87
C ASN A 132 -4.48 -0.48 -1.46
N VAL A 133 -5.48 0.23 -0.92
CA VAL A 133 -5.78 1.62 -1.34
C VAL A 133 -4.57 2.53 -1.07
N LEU A 134 -3.97 2.42 0.11
CA LEU A 134 -2.75 3.17 0.43
C LEU A 134 -1.59 2.76 -0.47
N TYR A 135 -1.41 1.46 -0.70
CA TYR A 135 -0.38 0.89 -1.57
C TYR A 135 -0.45 1.50 -2.97
N GLU A 136 -1.64 1.51 -3.59
CA GLU A 136 -1.84 2.08 -4.92
C GLU A 136 -1.46 3.57 -4.94
N HIS A 137 -1.90 4.34 -3.94
CA HIS A 137 -1.53 5.75 -3.82
C HIS A 137 0.00 5.97 -3.69
N LEU A 138 0.69 5.15 -2.88
CA LEU A 138 2.14 5.26 -2.67
C LEU A 138 2.96 4.88 -3.91
N PHE A 139 2.41 4.04 -4.79
CA PHE A 139 3.04 3.70 -6.08
C PHE A 139 2.76 4.72 -7.19
N GLY A 140 2.06 5.83 -6.88
CA GLY A 140 1.66 6.82 -7.87
C GLY A 140 0.44 6.38 -8.69
N GLY A 141 -0.42 5.55 -8.10
CA GLY A 141 -1.71 5.17 -8.68
C GLY A 141 -2.58 6.41 -8.96
N PHE A 142 -3.48 6.24 -9.94
CA PHE A 142 -4.38 7.28 -10.45
C PHE A 142 -4.93 8.16 -9.32
N GLU A 143 -4.56 9.45 -9.34
CA GLU A 143 -5.39 10.48 -8.73
C GLU A 143 -6.78 10.31 -9.33
N ASP A 144 -7.77 9.98 -8.49
CA ASP A 144 -9.16 10.04 -8.90
C ASP A 144 -9.39 11.46 -9.45
N LEU A 145 -9.53 11.60 -10.77
CA LEU A 145 -9.81 12.87 -11.47
C LEU A 145 -11.13 13.54 -11.05
N ASP A 146 -11.79 13.00 -10.02
CA ASP A 146 -13.02 13.51 -9.42
C ASP A 146 -12.76 14.53 -8.29
N GLU A 147 -11.51 14.73 -7.88
CA GLU A 147 -11.13 15.96 -7.19
C GLU A 147 -10.85 17.02 -8.27
N GLU A 148 -11.58 18.15 -8.24
CA GLU A 148 -11.32 19.35 -9.04
C GLU A 148 -9.93 19.91 -8.68
N GLU A 149 -8.87 19.19 -9.03
CA GLU A 149 -7.52 19.71 -8.94
C GLU A 149 -7.30 20.67 -10.11
N GLU A 150 -6.97 21.91 -9.75
CA GLU A 150 -6.37 22.88 -10.65
C GLU A 150 -5.28 22.16 -11.44
N ARG A 151 -5.50 22.05 -12.77
CA ARG A 151 -4.47 21.57 -13.69
C ARG A 151 -3.15 22.18 -13.28
N SER A 152 -2.16 21.33 -13.02
CA SER A 152 -0.75 21.73 -12.97
C SER A 152 -0.48 22.74 -14.09
N GLU A 153 -0.13 23.97 -13.70
CA GLU A 153 0.21 25.08 -14.60
C GLU A 153 1.54 24.84 -15.33
N ASP A 154 2.13 23.64 -15.19
CA ASP A 154 3.40 23.22 -15.82
C ASP A 154 3.18 22.45 -17.14
N SER A 155 1.95 22.48 -17.68
CA SER A 155 1.77 22.16 -19.09
C SER A 155 2.27 23.37 -19.87
N GLU A 156 3.41 23.27 -20.58
CA GLU A 156 3.75 24.28 -21.59
C GLU A 156 2.62 24.31 -22.63
N ILE A 157 1.69 25.24 -22.48
CA ILE A 157 0.59 25.45 -23.43
C ILE A 157 1.21 26.08 -24.66
N TYR A 158 1.54 25.24 -25.64
CA TYR A 158 1.84 25.68 -26.99
C TYR A 158 0.58 26.23 -27.65
N SER A 159 0.74 27.26 -28.48
CA SER A 159 -0.36 27.85 -29.23
C SER A 159 -0.86 26.89 -30.32
N ASP A 160 -2.09 27.05 -30.80
CA ASP A 160 -2.60 26.27 -31.93
C ASP A 160 -1.70 26.39 -33.18
N GLU A 161 -0.90 27.47 -33.28
CA GLU A 161 0.06 27.69 -34.36
C GLU A 161 1.28 26.77 -34.27
N ASP A 162 1.58 26.24 -33.10
CA ASP A 162 2.70 25.32 -32.84
C ASP A 162 2.34 23.87 -33.20
N TYR A 163 1.07 23.58 -33.53
CA TYR A 163 0.64 22.25 -33.95
C TYR A 163 0.51 22.15 -35.48
N THR A 164 0.81 20.97 -36.01
CA THR A 164 0.48 20.57 -37.38
C THR A 164 -1.04 20.41 -37.50
N LYS A 165 -1.55 20.37 -38.73
CA LYS A 165 -2.99 20.16 -38.98
C LYS A 165 -3.51 18.82 -38.44
N GLU A 166 -2.61 17.86 -38.24
CA GLU A 166 -2.86 16.52 -37.70
C GLU A 166 -2.74 16.46 -36.17
N GLY A 167 -2.44 17.58 -35.51
CA GLY A 167 -2.39 17.69 -34.04
C GLY A 167 -1.04 17.33 -33.41
N TYR A 168 0.03 17.20 -34.19
CA TYR A 168 1.39 16.99 -33.66
C TYR A 168 2.09 18.33 -33.44
N LEU A 169 2.91 18.45 -32.38
CA LEU A 169 3.74 19.63 -32.18
C LEU A 169 4.75 19.76 -33.35
N LYS A 170 4.89 20.96 -33.92
CA LYS A 170 5.87 21.31 -34.97
C LYS A 170 7.28 21.42 -34.38
N ASP A 171 7.74 20.35 -33.77
CA ASP A 171 9.13 20.21 -33.35
C ASP A 171 10.01 19.78 -34.54
N ASN A 172 11.32 19.90 -34.40
CA ASN A 172 12.36 19.41 -35.31
C ASN A 172 12.33 17.88 -35.57
N PHE A 173 11.31 17.19 -35.07
CA PHE A 173 11.07 15.75 -35.24
C PHE A 173 10.00 15.43 -36.31
N VAL A 174 9.33 16.44 -36.88
CA VAL A 174 8.40 16.21 -38.01
C VAL A 174 9.19 15.79 -39.24
N VAL A 175 9.04 14.52 -39.63
CA VAL A 175 9.60 13.99 -40.89
C VAL A 175 8.67 14.45 -42.01
N ASP A 176 9.20 15.20 -42.99
CA ASP A 176 8.44 15.58 -44.17
C ASP A 176 8.10 14.31 -44.97
N ASP A 177 6.83 14.17 -45.36
CA ASP A 177 6.32 13.03 -46.15
C ASP A 177 7.10 12.81 -47.47
N ASP A 178 7.75 13.85 -47.97
CA ASP A 178 8.57 13.82 -49.19
C ASP A 178 9.91 13.06 -49.02
N GLU A 179 10.31 12.72 -47.79
CA GLU A 179 11.55 11.99 -47.48
C GLU A 179 11.33 10.49 -47.16
N LEU A 180 10.09 10.01 -47.23
CA LEU A 180 9.76 8.59 -47.06
C LEU A 180 10.15 7.79 -48.31
N THR A 181 11.41 7.37 -48.41
CA THR A 181 11.79 6.29 -49.32
C THR A 181 11.28 4.97 -48.76
N GLU A 182 10.32 4.35 -49.44
CA GLU A 182 9.88 2.97 -49.17
C GLU A 182 11.11 2.05 -49.26
N GLU A 183 11.68 1.66 -48.12
CA GLU A 183 12.69 0.61 -48.07
C GLU A 183 12.01 -0.71 -48.44
N GLU A 184 12.34 -1.24 -49.62
CA GLU A 184 11.82 -2.50 -50.13
C GLU A 184 12.25 -3.64 -49.19
N TYR A 185 11.27 -4.24 -48.50
CA TYR A 185 11.49 -5.31 -47.55
C TYR A 185 12.03 -6.55 -48.28
N VAL A 186 13.33 -6.84 -48.14
CA VAL A 186 13.94 -8.04 -48.72
C VAL A 186 13.73 -9.19 -47.74
N GLU A 187 12.85 -10.13 -48.10
CA GLU A 187 12.71 -11.40 -47.36
C GLU A 187 14.02 -12.19 -47.46
N GLU A 188 14.74 -12.34 -46.35
CA GLU A 188 15.80 -13.34 -46.23
C GLU A 188 15.16 -14.73 -46.34
N THR A 189 15.55 -15.47 -47.37
CA THR A 189 15.21 -16.89 -47.53
C THR A 189 16.37 -17.72 -47.00
N ASP A 190 16.06 -18.66 -46.10
CA ASP A 190 16.98 -19.59 -45.40
C ASP A 190 17.94 -20.37 -46.32
#